data_AF-A0A932U7F6-F1
#
_entry.id   AF-A0A932U7F6-F1
#
_cell.length_a   1.000
_cell.length_b   1.000
_cell.length_c   1.000
_cell.angle_alpha   90.00
_cell.angle_beta   90.00
_cell.angle_gamma   90.00
#
_symmetry.space_group_name_H-M   'P 1'
#
loop_
_entity.id
_entity.type
_entity.pdbx_description
1 polymer ?
#
loop_
_entity_poly.entity_id
_entity_poly.type
_entity_poly.pdbx_seq_one_letter_code
_entity_poly.pdbx_strand_id
1 'polypeptide(L)'
;MSAVLLLLWFAWHLTALPIVVTVDGLSEPVQTHRRTLAPLLADLGIILDPADRLTPAPATRLHSDLHVVLDRARPVRLLADGRDVRVHTWATTAREALAAGGIAVDAYDRVLLGGKRIPLDAPLPERVRTVAPPTYGRDYQWEGLRTEPLQLRVYRAIPIAVDDGNLPFTIRTTAQTVGEALREAEITIYLGDKVQPSLGSPVSTGLRVFIQRSTPVSLQVDGRLLKTRTRGRTVGDALTEMGLGVAGLDEVTPPLDNELYDNVEIRIVRVQENVEVEEDIVPFETVFRPDPNLLIDTQQLVTGGAEGITRSRYRVRYEDGVEVERIQEDKWQAQQPAQRVIAYGQRIVPQT
;
A
#
# COMPACT_ATOMS: atom_id res chain seq x y z
N MET A 1 15.65 -50.00 -73.91
CA MET A 1 15.64 -48.67 -73.26
C MET A 1 15.86 -48.73 -71.75
N SER A 2 15.33 -49.73 -71.03
CA SER A 2 15.39 -49.78 -69.55
C SER A 2 16.79 -49.98 -68.95
N ALA A 3 17.68 -50.75 -69.60
CA ALA A 3 19.04 -50.99 -69.08
C ALA A 3 19.96 -49.76 -69.16
N VAL A 4 19.82 -48.93 -70.19
CA VAL A 4 20.60 -47.69 -70.37
C VAL A 4 20.15 -46.63 -69.37
N LEU A 5 18.84 -46.51 -69.12
CA LEU A 5 18.30 -45.62 -68.09
C LEU A 5 18.73 -46.04 -66.68
N LEU A 6 18.79 -47.34 -66.40
CA LEU A 6 19.33 -47.88 -65.14
C LEU A 6 20.83 -47.60 -64.98
N LEU A 7 21.63 -47.79 -66.03
CA LEU A 7 23.07 -47.48 -66.01
C LEU A 7 23.35 -45.98 -65.83
N LEU A 8 22.59 -45.13 -66.51
CA LEU A 8 22.69 -43.67 -66.35
C LEU A 8 22.27 -43.22 -64.95
N TRP A 9 21.21 -43.81 -64.40
CA TRP A 9 20.77 -43.56 -63.02
C TRP A 9 21.84 -43.99 -61.99
N PHE A 10 22.44 -45.16 -62.20
CA PHE A 10 23.49 -45.70 -61.34
C PHE A 10 24.78 -44.86 -61.41
N ALA A 11 25.21 -44.48 -62.62
CA ALA A 11 26.37 -43.59 -62.82
C ALA A 11 26.14 -42.20 -62.23
N TRP A 12 24.92 -41.68 -62.31
CA TRP A 12 24.55 -40.42 -61.67
C TRP A 12 24.64 -40.52 -60.14
N HIS A 13 24.18 -41.61 -59.53
CA HIS A 13 24.34 -41.81 -58.08
C HIS A 13 25.80 -41.99 -57.65
N LEU A 14 26.63 -42.67 -58.45
CA LEU A 14 28.06 -42.87 -58.15
C LEU A 14 28.91 -41.59 -58.23
N THR A 15 28.42 -40.56 -58.92
CA THR A 15 29.13 -39.28 -59.12
C THR A 15 28.70 -38.19 -58.13
N ALA A 16 27.79 -38.50 -57.20
CA ALA A 16 27.38 -37.56 -56.17
C ALA A 16 28.50 -37.38 -55.13
N LEU A 17 28.68 -36.14 -54.68
CA LEU A 17 29.60 -35.80 -53.60
C LEU A 17 28.92 -36.04 -52.26
N PRO A 18 29.49 -36.88 -51.38
CA PRO A 18 29.04 -37.01 -50.01
C PRO A 18 29.49 -35.81 -49.20
N ILE A 19 28.58 -35.22 -48.42
CA ILE A 19 28.87 -34.14 -47.48
C ILE A 19 28.01 -34.32 -46.22
N VAL A 20 28.40 -33.68 -45.12
CA VAL A 20 27.60 -33.65 -43.88
C VAL A 20 27.02 -32.26 -43.72
N VAL A 21 25.70 -32.19 -43.57
CA VAL A 21 24.98 -30.95 -43.26
C VAL A 21 24.42 -31.04 -41.85
N THR A 22 24.86 -30.14 -40.98
CA THR A 22 24.37 -29.95 -39.62
C THR A 22 23.47 -28.72 -39.60
N VAL A 23 22.17 -28.91 -39.40
CA VAL A 23 21.22 -27.82 -39.20
C VAL A 23 20.76 -27.83 -37.76
N ASP A 24 21.02 -26.76 -37.02
CA ASP A 24 20.60 -26.59 -35.63
C ASP A 24 20.99 -27.81 -34.75
N GLY A 25 22.20 -28.33 -34.95
CA GLY A 25 22.75 -29.47 -34.22
C GLY A 25 22.34 -30.85 -34.73
N LEU A 26 21.37 -30.96 -35.65
CA LEU A 26 21.00 -32.21 -36.31
C LEU A 26 21.84 -32.40 -37.56
N SER A 27 22.60 -33.49 -37.63
CA SER A 27 23.52 -33.77 -38.73
C SER A 27 23.00 -34.90 -39.60
N GLU A 28 22.96 -34.67 -40.92
CA GLU A 28 22.67 -35.71 -41.89
C GLU A 28 23.67 -35.75 -43.05
N PRO A 29 23.95 -36.95 -43.59
CA PRO A 29 24.70 -37.09 -44.83
C PRO A 29 23.82 -36.69 -46.02
N VAL A 30 24.36 -35.84 -46.89
CA VAL A 30 23.73 -35.40 -48.13
C VAL A 30 24.60 -35.79 -49.31
N GLN A 31 23.95 -36.28 -50.37
CA GLN A 31 24.59 -36.58 -51.65
C GLN A 31 24.21 -35.48 -52.64
N THR A 32 25.19 -34.84 -53.28
CA THR A 32 24.92 -33.70 -54.16
C THR A 32 25.85 -33.62 -55.37
N HIS A 33 25.32 -33.13 -56.49
CA HIS A 33 26.11 -32.76 -57.68
C HIS A 33 26.33 -31.25 -57.79
N ARG A 34 25.89 -30.48 -56.79
CA ARG A 34 26.10 -29.03 -56.76
C ARG A 34 27.59 -28.73 -56.60
N ARG A 35 28.02 -27.61 -57.19
CA ARG A 35 29.41 -27.15 -57.12
C ARG A 35 29.68 -26.26 -55.91
N THR A 36 28.65 -25.61 -55.40
CA THR A 36 28.74 -24.65 -54.30
C THR A 36 27.62 -24.86 -53.29
N LEU A 37 27.80 -24.28 -52.10
CA LEU A 37 26.89 -24.47 -50.97
C LEU A 37 25.50 -23.83 -51.17
N ALA A 38 25.40 -22.62 -51.71
CA ALA A 38 24.13 -21.93 -51.91
C ALA A 38 23.07 -22.75 -52.71
N PRO A 39 23.39 -23.29 -53.91
CA PRO A 39 22.42 -24.09 -54.66
C PRO A 39 22.14 -25.45 -54.00
N LEU A 40 23.06 -25.99 -53.20
CA LEU A 40 22.80 -27.16 -52.38
C LEU A 40 21.76 -26.87 -51.29
N LEU A 41 21.90 -25.76 -50.57
CA LEU A 41 20.92 -25.38 -49.54
C LEU A 41 19.52 -25.20 -50.13
N ALA A 42 19.44 -24.64 -51.35
CA ALA A 42 18.18 -24.54 -52.08
C ALA A 42 17.58 -25.92 -52.43
N ASP A 43 18.40 -26.90 -52.84
CA ASP A 43 17.94 -28.29 -53.08
C ASP A 43 17.42 -28.94 -51.79
N LEU A 44 18.01 -28.60 -50.65
CA LEU A 44 17.59 -29.07 -49.32
C LEU A 44 16.36 -28.33 -48.77
N GLY A 45 15.75 -27.43 -49.54
CA GLY A 45 14.61 -26.62 -49.09
C GLY A 45 14.98 -25.60 -48.01
N ILE A 46 16.27 -25.33 -47.80
CA ILE A 46 16.76 -24.41 -46.77
C ILE A 46 16.80 -22.99 -47.35
N ILE A 47 15.93 -22.13 -46.84
CA ILE A 47 15.92 -20.69 -47.11
C ILE A 47 16.70 -20.01 -45.99
N LEU A 48 17.83 -19.39 -46.33
CA LEU A 48 18.67 -18.67 -45.37
C LEU A 48 18.04 -17.32 -44.99
N ASP A 49 17.89 -17.08 -43.69
CA ASP A 49 17.65 -15.75 -43.15
C ASP A 49 18.99 -15.00 -42.99
N PRO A 50 19.06 -13.67 -43.21
CA PRO A 50 20.30 -12.90 -43.00
C PRO A 50 20.89 -13.00 -41.59
N ALA A 51 20.08 -13.33 -40.58
CA ALA A 51 20.54 -13.54 -39.20
C ALA A 51 21.08 -14.95 -38.94
N ASP A 52 20.90 -15.90 -39.87
CA ASP A 52 21.40 -17.26 -39.73
C ASP A 52 22.94 -17.30 -39.81
N ARG A 53 23.52 -18.24 -39.05
CA ARG A 53 24.97 -18.46 -39.04
C ARG A 53 25.27 -19.70 -39.87
N LEU A 54 25.83 -19.49 -41.06
CA LEU A 54 26.24 -20.56 -41.98
C LEU A 54 27.77 -20.62 -42.08
N THR A 55 28.33 -21.80 -41.84
CA THR A 55 29.75 -22.10 -42.04
C THR A 55 29.90 -23.37 -42.88
N PRO A 56 30.67 -23.36 -43.98
CA PRO A 56 31.36 -22.22 -44.57
C PRO A 56 30.42 -21.28 -45.36
N ALA A 57 30.94 -20.22 -45.98
CA ALA A 57 30.14 -19.22 -46.70
C ALA A 57 29.34 -19.84 -47.88
N PRO A 58 28.20 -19.25 -48.30
CA PRO A 58 27.34 -19.82 -49.36
C PRO A 58 28.04 -20.05 -50.71
N ALA A 59 29.08 -19.28 -51.04
CA ALA A 59 29.84 -19.42 -52.29
C ALA A 59 30.92 -20.53 -52.25
N THR A 60 31.10 -21.19 -51.10
CA THR A 60 32.16 -22.20 -50.91
C THR A 60 31.97 -23.38 -51.85
N ARG A 61 33.07 -23.85 -52.46
CA ARG A 61 33.07 -25.02 -53.34
C ARG A 61 32.96 -26.32 -52.52
N LEU A 62 32.07 -27.21 -52.94
CA LEU A 62 31.84 -28.49 -52.28
C LEU A 62 32.94 -29.51 -52.58
N HIS A 63 33.29 -30.31 -51.57
CA HIS A 63 34.25 -31.42 -51.63
C HIS A 63 33.88 -32.47 -50.57
N SER A 64 34.44 -33.68 -50.68
CA SER A 64 34.00 -34.91 -50.00
C SER A 64 34.09 -34.91 -48.46
N ASP A 65 34.80 -33.96 -47.87
CA ASP A 65 34.99 -33.85 -46.42
C ASP A 65 34.41 -32.53 -45.86
N LEU A 66 33.58 -31.85 -46.65
CA LEU A 66 33.01 -30.57 -46.23
C LEU A 66 31.91 -30.78 -45.19
N HIS A 67 32.12 -30.21 -44.01
CA HIS A 67 31.12 -30.08 -42.96
C HIS A 67 30.43 -28.72 -43.06
N VAL A 68 29.13 -28.75 -43.36
CA VAL A 68 28.28 -27.57 -43.42
C VAL A 68 27.56 -27.46 -42.08
N VAL A 69 27.69 -26.33 -41.38
CA VAL A 69 26.96 -26.03 -40.16
C VAL A 69 26.08 -24.81 -40.42
N LEU A 70 24.77 -24.99 -40.24
CA LEU A 70 23.76 -23.94 -40.27
C LEU A 70 23.08 -23.87 -38.91
N ASP A 71 23.23 -22.75 -38.26
CA ASP A 71 22.52 -22.40 -37.04
C ASP A 71 21.50 -21.31 -37.35
N ARG A 72 20.21 -21.60 -37.12
CA ARG A 72 19.14 -20.65 -37.41
C ARG A 72 18.92 -19.69 -36.25
N ALA A 73 18.74 -18.42 -36.59
CA ALA A 73 18.42 -17.40 -35.61
C ALA A 73 17.01 -17.60 -35.02
N ARG A 74 16.83 -17.25 -33.74
CA ARG A 74 15.56 -17.50 -33.07
C ARG A 74 14.51 -16.48 -33.54
N PRO A 75 13.31 -16.93 -33.94
CA PRO A 75 12.21 -16.00 -34.24
C PRO A 75 11.73 -15.32 -32.96
N VAL A 76 11.62 -13.99 -33.01
CA VAL A 76 11.09 -13.15 -31.93
C VAL A 76 10.06 -12.19 -32.50
N ARG A 77 8.86 -12.20 -31.92
CA ARG A 77 7.80 -11.24 -32.17
C ARG A 77 7.85 -10.13 -31.13
N LEU A 78 7.93 -8.90 -31.57
CA LEU A 78 8.06 -7.70 -30.74
C LEU A 78 6.81 -6.85 -30.91
N LEU A 79 6.12 -6.59 -29.80
CA LEU A 79 4.93 -5.75 -29.75
C LEU A 79 5.25 -4.46 -28.98
N ALA A 80 5.36 -3.33 -29.66
CA ALA A 80 5.65 -2.04 -29.04
C ALA A 80 5.03 -0.90 -29.87
N ASP A 81 4.51 0.14 -29.22
CA ASP A 81 4.02 1.35 -29.91
C ASP A 81 2.97 1.08 -31.00
N GLY A 82 2.13 0.06 -30.80
CA GLY A 82 1.14 -0.39 -31.80
C GLY A 82 1.74 -1.14 -32.99
N ARG A 83 3.06 -1.37 -33.03
CA ARG A 83 3.77 -2.13 -34.07
C ARG A 83 3.91 -3.59 -33.67
N ASP A 84 3.83 -4.46 -34.67
CA ASP A 84 4.12 -5.90 -34.58
C ASP A 84 5.29 -6.23 -35.49
N VAL A 85 6.49 -6.29 -34.90
CA VAL A 85 7.74 -6.50 -35.62
C VAL A 85 8.19 -7.95 -35.41
N ARG A 86 8.57 -8.63 -36.48
CA ARG A 86 9.15 -9.98 -36.40
C ARG A 86 10.62 -9.90 -36.80
N VAL A 87 11.48 -10.43 -35.96
CA VAL A 87 12.93 -10.51 -36.22
C VAL A 87 13.44 -11.91 -35.92
N HIS A 88 14.49 -12.31 -36.62
CA HIS A 88 15.32 -13.44 -36.23
C HIS A 88 16.59 -12.90 -35.57
N THR A 89 16.91 -13.37 -34.36
CA THR A 89 18.03 -12.80 -33.61
C THR A 89 18.80 -13.84 -32.78
N TRP A 90 20.06 -13.51 -32.50
CA TRP A 90 20.94 -14.19 -31.56
C TRP A 90 20.93 -13.60 -30.16
N ALA A 91 20.05 -12.63 -29.91
CA ALA A 91 19.89 -11.98 -28.62
C ALA A 91 19.79 -12.99 -27.47
N THR A 92 20.57 -12.70 -26.44
CA THR A 92 20.60 -13.45 -25.18
C THR A 92 19.78 -12.75 -24.09
N THR A 93 19.49 -11.46 -24.25
CA THR A 93 18.67 -10.65 -23.33
C THR A 93 17.49 -10.01 -24.06
N ALA A 94 16.50 -9.54 -23.30
CA ALA A 94 15.36 -8.82 -23.88
C ALA A 94 15.79 -7.51 -24.55
N ARG A 95 16.75 -6.79 -23.98
CA ARG A 95 17.33 -5.57 -24.56
C ARG A 95 17.90 -5.81 -25.95
N GLU A 96 18.74 -6.84 -26.10
CA GLU A 96 19.33 -7.21 -27.39
C GLU A 96 18.26 -7.59 -28.42
N ALA A 97 17.24 -8.34 -28.01
CA ALA A 97 16.17 -8.77 -28.89
C ALA A 97 15.34 -7.58 -29.40
N LEU A 98 15.03 -6.64 -28.51
CA LEU A 98 14.32 -5.41 -28.85
C LEU A 98 15.17 -4.50 -29.76
N ALA A 99 16.47 -4.37 -29.48
CA ALA A 99 17.40 -3.60 -30.30
C ALA A 99 17.54 -4.17 -31.72
N ALA A 100 17.55 -5.50 -31.88
CA ALA A 100 17.55 -6.15 -33.19
C ALA A 100 16.31 -5.79 -34.04
N GLY A 101 15.18 -5.49 -33.39
CA GLY A 101 13.98 -4.97 -34.04
C GLY A 101 13.89 -3.45 -34.15
N GLY A 102 14.96 -2.72 -33.80
CA GLY A 102 14.97 -1.26 -33.81
C GLY A 102 14.09 -0.61 -32.73
N ILE A 103 13.73 -1.35 -31.68
CA ILE A 103 12.91 -0.85 -30.57
C ILE A 103 13.83 -0.43 -29.44
N ALA A 104 14.06 0.88 -29.32
CA ALA A 104 14.70 1.45 -28.14
C ALA A 104 13.74 1.37 -26.94
N VAL A 105 14.25 0.99 -25.77
CA VAL A 105 13.49 0.90 -24.51
C VAL A 105 14.22 1.66 -23.41
N ASP A 106 13.46 2.41 -22.62
CA ASP A 106 13.98 3.11 -21.45
C ASP A 106 13.96 2.23 -20.19
N ALA A 107 14.58 2.68 -19.09
CA ALA A 107 14.65 1.91 -17.84
C ALA A 107 13.30 1.81 -17.10
N TYR A 108 12.34 2.66 -17.44
CA TYR A 108 11.02 2.73 -16.81
C TYR A 108 9.95 1.97 -17.60
N ASP A 109 10.23 1.66 -18.86
CA ASP A 109 9.39 0.83 -19.72
C ASP A 109 9.22 -0.57 -19.13
N ARG A 110 8.01 -1.11 -19.29
CA ARG A 110 7.67 -2.46 -18.83
C ARG A 110 7.75 -3.43 -19.99
N VAL A 111 8.64 -4.41 -19.90
CA VAL A 111 8.77 -5.49 -20.88
C VAL A 111 8.17 -6.78 -20.34
N LEU A 112 7.27 -7.37 -21.12
CA LEU A 112 6.67 -8.68 -20.85
C LEU A 112 7.21 -9.71 -21.83
N LEU A 113 7.60 -10.88 -21.33
CA LEU A 113 7.88 -12.08 -22.10
C LEU A 113 6.77 -13.11 -21.87
N GLY A 114 6.03 -13.46 -22.93
CA GLY A 114 4.90 -14.39 -22.80
C GLY A 114 3.85 -13.92 -21.77
N GLY A 115 3.70 -12.60 -21.58
CA GLY A 115 2.80 -11.99 -20.59
C GLY A 115 3.40 -11.74 -19.20
N LYS A 116 4.59 -12.27 -18.89
CA LYS A 116 5.25 -12.07 -17.59
C LYS A 116 6.28 -10.95 -17.66
N ARG A 117 6.29 -10.03 -16.68
CA ARG A 117 7.30 -8.96 -16.58
C ARG A 117 8.69 -9.56 -16.41
N ILE A 118 9.65 -9.07 -17.19
CA ILE A 118 11.07 -9.43 -17.07
C ILE A 118 11.94 -8.15 -17.06
N PRO A 119 13.08 -8.15 -16.35
CA PRO A 119 14.10 -7.12 -16.50
C PRO A 119 14.66 -7.09 -17.94
N LEU A 120 15.09 -5.92 -18.41
CA LEU A 120 15.63 -5.74 -19.76
C LEU A 120 16.87 -6.60 -20.02
N ASP A 121 17.72 -6.73 -19.00
CA ASP A 121 19.00 -7.43 -19.06
C ASP A 121 18.89 -8.86 -18.53
N ALA A 122 17.68 -9.35 -18.25
CA ALA A 122 17.47 -10.74 -17.87
C ALA A 122 17.72 -11.66 -19.07
N PRO A 123 18.32 -12.85 -18.84
CA PRO A 123 18.53 -13.83 -19.89
C PRO A 123 17.19 -14.30 -20.45
N LEU A 124 17.11 -14.41 -21.77
CA LEU A 124 15.99 -15.03 -22.46
C LEU A 124 15.99 -16.54 -22.21
N PRO A 125 14.82 -17.19 -22.20
CA PRO A 125 14.73 -18.63 -22.05
C PRO A 125 15.59 -19.34 -23.09
N GLU A 126 16.11 -20.52 -22.74
CA GLU A 126 16.84 -21.34 -23.69
C GLU A 126 15.99 -21.65 -24.93
N ARG A 127 16.70 -21.92 -26.03
CA ARG A 127 16.07 -22.27 -27.29
C ARG A 127 15.63 -23.72 -27.21
N VAL A 128 14.34 -23.92 -26.98
CA VAL A 128 13.73 -25.25 -27.08
C VAL A 128 13.52 -25.55 -28.55
N ARG A 129 14.14 -26.64 -29.00
CA ARG A 129 14.03 -27.18 -30.35
C ARG A 129 13.17 -28.44 -30.27
N THR A 130 12.09 -28.50 -31.04
CA THR A 130 11.21 -29.67 -31.12
C THR A 130 11.32 -30.29 -32.52
N VAL A 131 11.46 -31.61 -32.59
CA VAL A 131 11.47 -32.35 -33.86
C VAL A 131 10.08 -32.94 -34.05
N ALA A 132 9.36 -32.50 -35.06
CA ALA A 132 8.10 -33.14 -35.46
C ALA A 132 8.39 -34.57 -35.96
N PRO A 133 7.52 -35.55 -35.66
CA PRO A 133 7.67 -36.90 -36.21
C PRO A 133 7.66 -36.84 -37.74
N PRO A 134 8.46 -37.70 -38.41
CA PRO A 134 8.55 -37.68 -39.86
C PRO A 134 7.19 -37.95 -40.48
N THR A 135 6.80 -37.11 -41.45
CA THR A 135 5.70 -37.40 -42.36
C THR A 135 6.14 -38.49 -43.35
N TYR A 136 5.19 -39.21 -43.97
CA TYR A 136 5.53 -40.23 -44.98
C TYR A 136 6.28 -39.57 -46.16
N GLY A 137 7.61 -39.68 -46.17
CA GLY A 137 8.51 -39.01 -47.12
C GLY A 137 9.99 -39.19 -46.74
N ARG A 138 10.91 -38.91 -47.67
CA ARG A 138 12.33 -38.68 -47.34
C ARG A 138 12.48 -37.21 -46.92
N ASP A 139 11.99 -36.89 -45.74
CA ASP A 139 12.11 -35.56 -45.17
C ASP A 139 13.38 -35.54 -44.31
N TYR A 140 14.29 -34.59 -44.54
CA TYR A 140 15.49 -34.45 -43.70
C TYR A 140 15.08 -34.13 -42.25
N GLN A 141 15.78 -34.63 -41.22
CA GLN A 141 15.40 -34.45 -39.80
C GLN A 141 15.19 -32.99 -39.40
N TRP A 142 15.88 -32.04 -40.04
CA TRP A 142 15.73 -30.61 -39.76
C TRP A 142 14.46 -29.98 -40.33
N GLU A 143 13.76 -30.63 -41.27
CA GLU A 143 12.49 -30.15 -41.80
C GLU A 143 11.39 -30.18 -40.74
N GLY A 144 11.46 -31.15 -39.82
CA GLY A 144 10.58 -31.24 -38.66
C GLY A 144 11.00 -30.31 -37.51
N LEU A 145 12.17 -29.68 -37.59
CA LEU A 145 12.70 -28.89 -36.49
C LEU A 145 11.95 -27.55 -36.38
N ARG A 146 11.41 -27.27 -35.20
CA ARG A 146 10.75 -26.02 -34.86
C ARG A 146 11.46 -25.39 -33.66
N THR A 147 11.70 -24.09 -33.75
CA THR A 147 12.18 -23.29 -32.62
C THR A 147 11.02 -22.43 -32.14
N GLU A 148 10.67 -22.56 -30.86
CA GLU A 148 9.56 -21.80 -30.29
C GLU A 148 9.84 -20.29 -30.36
N PRO A 149 8.95 -19.50 -30.99
CA PRO A 149 9.13 -18.08 -31.09
C PRO A 149 8.94 -17.43 -29.72
N LEU A 150 9.77 -16.42 -29.43
CA LEU A 150 9.50 -15.57 -28.27
C LEU A 150 8.55 -14.45 -28.64
N GLN A 151 7.76 -14.03 -27.66
CA GLN A 151 6.95 -12.84 -27.77
C GLN A 151 7.33 -11.86 -26.67
N LEU A 152 7.89 -10.73 -27.07
CA LEU A 152 8.14 -9.59 -26.18
C LEU A 152 7.09 -8.52 -26.43
N ARG A 153 6.55 -7.94 -25.36
CA ARG A 153 5.66 -6.79 -25.40
C ARG A 153 6.22 -5.67 -24.55
N VAL A 154 6.25 -4.45 -25.09
CA VAL A 154 6.72 -3.24 -24.42
C VAL A 154 5.51 -2.37 -24.10
N TYR A 155 5.44 -1.89 -22.85
CA TYR A 155 4.54 -0.83 -22.42
C TYR A 155 5.38 0.40 -22.09
N ARG A 156 5.08 1.52 -22.77
CA ARG A 156 5.80 2.77 -22.62
C ARG A 156 5.47 3.43 -21.30
N ALA A 157 6.50 3.80 -20.55
CA ALA A 157 6.33 4.64 -19.38
C ALA A 157 6.00 6.07 -19.81
N ILE A 158 4.96 6.65 -19.22
CA ILE A 158 4.61 8.04 -19.42
C ILE A 158 5.00 8.87 -18.19
N PRO A 159 5.48 10.11 -18.38
CA PRO A 159 5.76 11.01 -17.28
C PRO A 159 4.45 11.60 -16.75
N ILE A 160 4.30 11.59 -15.42
CA ILE A 160 3.26 12.35 -14.71
C ILE A 160 3.91 13.25 -13.66
N ALA A 161 3.34 14.43 -13.47
CA ALA A 161 3.76 15.34 -12.41
C ALA A 161 3.06 14.97 -11.10
N VAL A 162 3.81 14.93 -10.01
CA VAL A 162 3.28 14.74 -8.66
C VAL A 162 3.68 15.95 -7.83
N ASP A 163 2.72 16.60 -7.20
CA ASP A 163 2.90 17.64 -6.22
C ASP A 163 2.58 17.06 -4.85
N ASP A 164 3.62 16.79 -4.06
CA ASP A 164 3.50 16.18 -2.74
C ASP A 164 3.77 17.21 -1.64
N GLY A 165 2.71 17.71 -1.01
CA GLY A 165 2.85 18.72 0.04
C GLY A 165 3.57 20.00 -0.42
N ASN A 166 3.35 20.44 -1.67
CA ASN A 166 4.04 21.55 -2.35
C ASN A 166 5.46 21.24 -2.86
N LEU A 167 5.85 19.97 -2.91
CA LEU A 167 7.09 19.52 -3.54
C LEU A 167 6.77 18.89 -4.91
N PRO A 168 6.90 19.63 -6.03
CA PRO A 168 6.65 19.08 -7.35
C PRO A 168 7.82 18.23 -7.85
N PHE A 169 7.54 17.02 -8.32
CA PHE A 169 8.47 16.15 -9.01
C PHE A 169 7.77 15.36 -10.14
N THR A 170 8.54 14.62 -10.92
CA THR A 170 8.00 13.80 -12.01
C THR A 170 8.32 12.34 -11.75
N ILE A 171 7.32 11.47 -11.94
CA ILE A 171 7.51 10.02 -11.97
C ILE A 171 7.17 9.51 -13.37
N ARG A 172 7.85 8.44 -13.79
CA ARG A 172 7.54 7.72 -15.02
C ARG A 172 6.84 6.42 -14.64
N THR A 173 5.69 6.16 -15.23
CA THR A 173 4.87 5.00 -14.86
C THR A 173 4.23 4.34 -16.07
N THR A 174 4.06 3.03 -15.98
CA THR A 174 3.24 2.22 -16.90
C THR A 174 1.91 1.80 -16.26
N ALA A 175 1.63 2.29 -15.05
CA ALA A 175 0.43 1.98 -14.30
C ALA A 175 -0.82 2.54 -14.98
N GLN A 176 -1.96 1.90 -14.74
CA GLN A 176 -3.24 2.33 -15.32
C GLN A 176 -3.93 3.40 -14.47
N THR A 177 -3.67 3.44 -13.16
CA THR A 177 -4.33 4.35 -12.22
C THR A 177 -3.33 5.15 -11.38
N VAL A 178 -3.77 6.30 -10.88
CA VAL A 178 -2.97 7.15 -9.98
C VAL A 178 -2.46 6.37 -8.78
N GLY A 179 -3.32 5.56 -8.14
CA GLY A 179 -2.95 4.79 -6.96
C GLY A 179 -1.90 3.73 -7.25
N GLU A 180 -2.01 3.03 -8.39
CA GLU A 180 -0.97 2.07 -8.81
C GLU A 180 0.34 2.80 -9.12
N ALA A 181 0.30 3.95 -9.80
CA ALA A 181 1.47 4.75 -10.12
C ALA A 181 2.22 5.23 -8.87
N LEU A 182 1.49 5.80 -7.90
CA LEU A 182 2.05 6.29 -6.64
C LEU A 182 2.65 5.14 -5.82
N ARG A 183 1.95 3.99 -5.74
CA ARG A 183 2.45 2.80 -5.04
C ARG A 183 3.71 2.22 -5.67
N GLU A 184 3.77 2.13 -7.00
CA GLU A 184 4.97 1.66 -7.73
C GLU A 184 6.16 2.62 -7.57
N ALA A 185 5.89 3.91 -7.39
CA ALA A 185 6.89 4.92 -7.06
C ALA A 185 7.23 4.98 -5.55
N GLU A 186 6.74 4.02 -4.76
CA GLU A 186 6.98 3.92 -3.31
C GLU A 186 6.44 5.11 -2.50
N ILE A 187 5.49 5.86 -3.07
CA ILE A 187 4.80 6.96 -2.40
C ILE A 187 3.67 6.37 -1.56
N THR A 188 3.89 6.31 -0.25
CA THR A 188 2.87 5.85 0.71
C THR A 188 1.79 6.91 0.85
N ILE A 189 0.52 6.53 0.75
CA ILE A 189 -0.64 7.40 0.97
C ILE A 189 -1.33 6.98 2.26
N TYR A 190 -1.53 7.93 3.17
CA TYR A 190 -2.25 7.68 4.42
C TYR A 190 -3.75 7.97 4.26
N LEU A 191 -4.57 7.38 5.12
CA LEU A 191 -6.03 7.56 5.08
C LEU A 191 -6.47 9.03 5.20
N GLY A 192 -5.72 9.84 5.94
CA GLY A 192 -5.96 11.28 6.08
C GLY A 192 -5.50 12.11 4.89
N ASP A 193 -4.66 11.58 4.01
CA ASP A 193 -4.17 12.30 2.84
C ASP A 193 -5.28 12.46 1.81
N LYS A 194 -5.24 13.57 1.06
CA LYS A 194 -6.15 13.78 -0.07
C LYS A 194 -5.35 13.78 -1.36
N VAL A 195 -5.75 12.92 -2.29
CA VAL A 195 -5.12 12.79 -3.61
C VAL A 195 -6.09 13.27 -4.69
N GLN A 196 -5.63 14.18 -5.54
CA GLN A 196 -6.39 14.70 -6.68
C GLN A 196 -5.57 14.65 -7.97
N PRO A 197 -6.06 14.03 -9.06
CA PRO A 197 -7.32 13.30 -9.13
C PRO A 197 -7.26 12.02 -8.27
N SER A 198 -8.40 11.37 -8.06
CA SER A 198 -8.51 10.26 -7.10
C SER A 198 -7.59 9.09 -7.44
N LEU A 199 -7.29 8.23 -6.46
CA LEU A 199 -6.44 7.05 -6.65
C LEU A 199 -6.91 6.11 -7.78
N GLY A 200 -8.21 6.06 -8.08
CA GLY A 200 -8.77 5.26 -9.17
C GLY A 200 -8.75 5.95 -10.55
N SER A 201 -8.30 7.20 -10.63
CA SER A 201 -8.32 7.97 -11.86
C SER A 201 -7.31 7.42 -12.86
N PRO A 202 -7.64 7.36 -14.16
CA PRO A 202 -6.76 6.80 -15.18
C PRO A 202 -5.52 7.68 -15.37
N VAL A 203 -4.38 7.03 -15.56
CA VAL A 203 -3.12 7.71 -15.87
C VAL A 203 -3.07 8.04 -17.36
N SER A 204 -2.67 9.28 -17.67
CA SER A 204 -2.55 9.78 -19.04
C SER A 204 -1.39 10.78 -19.15
N THR A 205 -0.93 11.02 -20.38
CA THR A 205 0.16 11.95 -20.65
C THR A 205 -0.18 13.36 -20.15
N GLY A 206 0.75 13.99 -19.42
CA GLY A 206 0.56 15.33 -18.89
C GLY A 206 -0.30 15.39 -17.62
N LEU A 207 -0.70 14.24 -17.07
CA LEU A 207 -1.41 14.18 -15.80
C LEU A 207 -0.59 14.82 -14.68
N ARG A 208 -1.27 15.64 -13.87
CA ARG A 208 -0.74 16.20 -12.63
C ARG A 208 -1.55 15.67 -11.46
N VAL A 209 -0.85 15.12 -10.47
CA VAL A 209 -1.40 14.57 -9.23
C VAL A 209 -0.99 15.50 -8.10
N PHE A 210 -1.94 15.89 -7.26
CA PHE A 210 -1.73 16.68 -6.06
C PHE A 210 -2.02 15.82 -4.83
N ILE A 211 -1.09 15.78 -3.90
CA ILE A 211 -1.19 15.09 -2.63
C ILE A 211 -1.16 16.14 -1.53
N GLN A 212 -2.32 16.36 -0.92
CA GLN A 212 -2.42 17.13 0.32
C GLN A 212 -2.16 16.16 1.48
N ARG A 213 -0.97 16.28 2.08
CA ARG A 213 -0.56 15.46 3.22
C ARG A 213 -1.35 15.82 4.47
N SER A 214 -1.68 14.78 5.23
CA SER A 214 -2.18 14.88 6.59
C SER A 214 -1.03 14.89 7.58
N THR A 215 -1.17 15.63 8.68
CA THR A 215 -0.21 15.70 9.79
C THR A 215 -0.55 14.63 10.82
N PRO A 216 0.41 13.80 11.25
CA PRO A 216 0.17 12.86 12.34
C PRO A 216 0.07 13.58 13.67
N VAL A 217 -0.93 13.21 14.48
CA VAL A 217 -1.18 13.79 15.80
C VAL A 217 -1.52 12.69 16.81
N SER A 218 -1.13 12.92 18.06
CA SER A 218 -1.51 12.09 19.19
C SER A 218 -2.46 12.88 20.07
N LEU A 219 -3.61 12.33 20.37
CA LEU A 219 -4.64 12.99 21.17
C LEU A 219 -4.83 12.23 22.48
N GLN A 220 -4.73 12.93 23.59
CA GLN A 220 -5.14 12.46 24.90
C GLN A 220 -6.44 13.15 25.33
N VAL A 221 -7.53 12.37 25.37
CA VAL A 221 -8.86 12.84 25.77
C VAL A 221 -9.58 11.74 26.54
N ASP A 222 -10.29 12.08 27.61
CA ASP A 222 -11.08 11.17 28.45
C ASP A 222 -10.29 9.92 28.90
N GLY A 223 -9.01 10.12 29.27
CA GLY A 223 -8.10 9.06 29.69
C GLY A 223 -7.61 8.11 28.58
N ARG A 224 -7.89 8.40 27.30
CA ARG A 224 -7.48 7.58 26.15
C ARG A 224 -6.46 8.29 25.28
N LEU A 225 -5.47 7.55 24.78
CA LEU A 225 -4.53 8.00 23.76
C LEU A 225 -4.97 7.51 22.38
N LEU A 226 -5.31 8.44 21.49
CA LEU A 226 -5.67 8.20 20.10
C LEU A 226 -4.57 8.72 19.17
N LYS A 227 -3.99 7.85 18.35
CA LYS A 227 -3.07 8.26 17.28
C LYS A 227 -3.84 8.34 15.97
N THR A 228 -3.78 9.49 15.32
CA THR A 228 -4.52 9.73 14.08
C THR A 228 -3.78 10.72 13.18
N ARG A 229 -4.40 11.11 12.06
CA ARG A 229 -3.88 12.13 11.15
C ARG A 229 -5.01 13.09 10.75
N THR A 230 -4.67 14.35 10.55
CA THR A 230 -5.62 15.42 10.21
C THR A 230 -5.03 16.29 9.09
N ARG A 231 -5.88 16.96 8.32
CA ARG A 231 -5.47 17.99 7.36
C ARG A 231 -5.67 19.41 7.90
N GLY A 232 -6.13 19.53 9.15
CA GLY A 232 -6.23 20.80 9.86
C GLY A 232 -4.86 21.48 9.96
N ARG A 233 -4.86 22.82 10.01
CA ARG A 233 -3.61 23.59 10.15
C ARG A 233 -3.29 23.83 11.61
N THR A 234 -4.31 23.89 12.47
CA THR A 234 -4.17 24.14 13.91
C THR A 234 -4.74 23.00 14.75
N VAL A 235 -4.46 23.05 16.06
CA VAL A 235 -5.09 22.15 17.06
C VAL A 235 -6.61 22.22 16.99
N GLY A 236 -7.19 23.42 16.88
CA GLY A 236 -8.63 23.61 16.77
C GLY A 236 -9.23 22.98 15.50
N ASP A 237 -8.55 23.13 14.36
CA ASP A 237 -8.96 22.47 13.11
C ASP A 237 -8.94 20.95 13.25
N ALA A 238 -7.88 20.41 13.88
CA ALA A 238 -7.72 18.98 14.11
C ALA A 238 -8.86 18.41 14.95
N LEU A 239 -9.17 19.05 16.09
CA LEU A 239 -10.24 18.63 16.97
C LEU A 239 -11.61 18.71 16.28
N THR A 240 -11.83 19.77 15.49
CA THR A 240 -13.06 19.94 14.70
C THR A 240 -13.20 18.84 13.64
N GLU A 241 -12.16 18.52 12.88
CA GLU A 241 -12.18 17.44 11.87
C GLU A 241 -12.46 16.06 12.52
N MET A 242 -12.02 15.87 13.76
CA MET A 242 -12.28 14.65 14.55
C MET A 242 -13.66 14.63 15.23
N GLY A 243 -14.42 15.72 15.16
CA GLY A 243 -15.72 15.84 15.83
C GLY A 243 -15.62 15.99 17.35
N LEU A 244 -14.49 16.47 17.87
CA LEU A 244 -14.25 16.69 19.28
C LEU A 244 -14.52 18.15 19.63
N GLY A 245 -15.71 18.41 20.18
CA GLY A 245 -16.05 19.72 20.70
C GLY A 245 -15.26 20.05 21.97
N VAL A 246 -14.78 21.28 22.05
CA VAL A 246 -14.19 21.90 23.25
C VAL A 246 -15.21 22.92 23.75
N ALA A 247 -15.63 22.84 25.00
CA ALA A 247 -16.72 23.66 25.52
C ALA A 247 -16.46 24.17 26.95
N GLY A 248 -17.13 25.27 27.30
CA GLY A 248 -17.11 25.80 28.66
C GLY A 248 -15.70 26.17 29.12
N LEU A 249 -15.23 25.47 30.15
CA LEU A 249 -13.93 25.69 30.79
C LEU A 249 -12.87 24.69 30.34
N ASP A 250 -13.17 23.83 29.36
CA ASP A 250 -12.23 22.81 28.87
C ASP A 250 -10.88 23.43 28.50
N GLU A 251 -9.80 22.79 28.94
CA GLU A 251 -8.44 23.23 28.68
C GLU A 251 -7.78 22.35 27.62
N VAL A 252 -7.17 22.96 26.62
CA VAL A 252 -6.48 22.27 25.52
C VAL A 252 -5.03 22.69 25.47
N THR A 253 -4.13 21.71 25.45
CA THR A 253 -2.68 21.92 25.34
C THR A 253 -2.13 21.11 24.17
N PRO A 254 -1.46 21.73 23.18
CA PRO A 254 -1.32 23.17 22.96
C PRO A 254 -2.65 23.90 22.72
N PRO A 255 -2.70 25.24 22.81
CA PRO A 255 -3.90 26.03 22.54
C PRO A 255 -4.47 25.80 21.13
N LEU A 256 -5.76 26.11 20.94
CA LEU A 256 -6.50 25.82 19.70
C LEU A 256 -5.92 26.48 18.43
N ASP A 257 -5.26 27.62 18.56
CA ASP A 257 -4.65 28.37 17.46
C ASP A 257 -3.21 27.92 17.14
N ASN A 258 -2.64 27.02 17.93
CA ASN A 258 -1.31 26.47 17.70
C ASN A 258 -1.27 25.69 16.38
N GLU A 259 -0.30 26.02 15.52
CA GLU A 259 -0.07 25.28 14.27
C GLU A 259 0.41 23.85 14.54
N LEU A 260 -0.12 22.89 13.78
CA LEU A 260 0.29 21.50 13.91
C LEU A 260 1.70 21.29 13.36
N TYR A 261 2.49 20.52 14.09
CA TYR A 261 3.77 19.97 13.66
C TYR A 261 3.78 18.46 13.84
N ASP A 262 4.79 17.79 13.28
CA ASP A 262 4.85 16.33 13.25
C ASP A 262 4.78 15.71 14.65
N ASN A 263 3.80 14.81 14.82
CA ASN A 263 3.55 14.06 16.06
C ASN A 263 3.27 14.94 17.29
N VAL A 264 2.68 16.13 17.10
CA VAL A 264 2.19 16.93 18.22
C VAL A 264 1.23 16.12 19.11
N GLU A 265 1.41 16.25 20.42
CA GLU A 265 0.55 15.66 21.44
C GLU A 265 -0.46 16.72 21.90
N ILE A 266 -1.74 16.48 21.63
CA ILE A 266 -2.85 17.34 22.01
C ILE A 266 -3.51 16.70 23.23
N ARG A 267 -3.55 17.41 24.35
CA ARG A 267 -4.27 17.01 25.57
C ARG A 267 -5.49 17.88 25.74
N ILE A 268 -6.63 17.25 26.02
CA ILE A 268 -7.86 17.92 26.44
C ILE A 268 -8.15 17.51 27.88
N VAL A 269 -8.34 18.50 28.76
CA VAL A 269 -8.83 18.31 30.13
C VAL A 269 -10.25 18.82 30.19
N ARG A 270 -11.19 17.96 30.58
CA ARG A 270 -12.60 18.33 30.74
C ARG A 270 -12.80 19.01 32.08
N VAL A 271 -13.16 20.29 32.06
CA VAL A 271 -13.27 21.10 33.28
C VAL A 271 -14.74 21.43 33.55
N GLN A 272 -15.18 21.13 34.78
CA GLN A 272 -16.52 21.45 35.25
C GLN A 272 -16.46 22.11 36.63
N GLU A 273 -17.30 23.11 36.85
CA GLU A 273 -17.51 23.71 38.17
C GLU A 273 -18.95 23.44 38.62
N ASN A 274 -19.09 22.80 39.77
CA ASN A 274 -20.38 22.52 40.40
C ASN A 274 -20.55 23.33 41.68
N VAL A 275 -21.80 23.66 41.99
CA VAL A 275 -22.18 24.24 43.28
C VAL A 275 -22.82 23.15 44.13
N GLU A 276 -22.17 22.82 45.24
CA GLU A 276 -22.60 21.78 46.17
C GLU A 276 -23.01 22.40 47.51
N VAL A 277 -24.02 21.85 48.15
CA VAL A 277 -24.50 22.32 49.46
C VAL A 277 -24.44 21.15 50.44
N GLU A 278 -23.65 21.30 51.48
CA GLU A 278 -23.57 20.33 52.59
C GLU A 278 -24.36 20.84 53.79
N GLU A 279 -24.99 19.92 54.51
CA GLU A 279 -25.79 20.21 55.71
C GLU A 279 -25.14 19.59 56.95
N ASP A 280 -24.91 20.42 57.95
CA ASP A 280 -24.44 19.99 59.27
C ASP A 280 -25.54 20.18 60.31
N ILE A 281 -25.77 19.13 61.10
CA ILE A 281 -26.70 19.15 62.22
C ILE A 281 -26.09 19.93 63.38
N VAL A 282 -26.86 20.86 63.93
CA VAL A 282 -26.53 21.59 65.16
C VAL A 282 -27.36 21.03 66.31
N PRO A 283 -26.75 20.35 67.30
CA PRO A 283 -27.50 19.75 68.40
C PRO A 283 -28.18 20.84 69.25
N PHE A 284 -29.31 20.49 69.86
CA PHE A 284 -29.99 21.38 70.79
C PHE A 284 -29.50 21.21 72.23
N GLU A 285 -29.54 22.29 73.00
CA GLU A 285 -29.23 22.26 74.43
C GLU A 285 -30.45 21.84 75.26
N THR A 286 -30.20 21.24 76.43
CA THR A 286 -31.24 20.96 77.43
C THR A 286 -31.11 21.93 78.59
N VAL A 287 -32.17 22.70 78.84
CA VAL A 287 -32.23 23.68 79.92
C VAL A 287 -33.18 23.20 81.00
N PHE A 288 -32.70 23.20 82.25
CA PHE A 288 -33.51 22.88 83.42
C PHE A 288 -34.09 24.14 84.03
N ARG A 289 -35.41 24.14 84.29
CA ARG A 289 -36.14 25.28 84.86
C ARG A 289 -36.84 24.87 86.15
N PRO A 290 -36.73 25.60 87.26
CA PRO A 290 -37.46 25.29 88.47
C PRO A 290 -38.98 25.51 88.27
N ASP A 291 -39.80 24.61 88.80
CA ASP A 291 -41.25 24.76 88.87
C ASP A 291 -41.76 24.58 90.33
N PRO A 292 -42.33 25.63 90.95
CA PRO A 292 -42.81 25.58 92.33
C PRO A 292 -44.08 24.74 92.52
N ASN A 293 -44.75 24.34 91.44
CA ASN A 293 -45.96 23.50 91.49
C ASN A 293 -45.65 22.01 91.35
N LEU A 294 -44.49 21.67 90.80
CA LEU A 294 -44.04 20.30 90.59
C LEU A 294 -43.37 19.76 91.87
N LEU A 295 -43.63 18.50 92.23
CA LEU A 295 -43.09 17.87 93.45
C LEU A 295 -41.56 17.80 93.40
N ILE A 296 -40.91 18.01 94.55
CA ILE A 296 -39.47 17.76 94.67
C ILE A 296 -39.12 16.33 94.21
N ASP A 297 -37.95 16.17 93.60
CA ASP A 297 -37.48 14.95 92.94
C ASP A 297 -38.28 14.45 91.73
N THR A 298 -39.20 15.27 91.19
CA THR A 298 -39.86 14.99 89.91
C THR A 298 -39.40 15.96 88.82
N GLN A 299 -39.36 15.44 87.58
CA GLN A 299 -39.05 16.22 86.38
C GLN A 299 -40.17 16.07 85.36
N GLN A 300 -40.45 17.14 84.62
CA GLN A 300 -41.45 17.13 83.56
C GLN A 300 -40.90 17.83 82.31
N LEU A 301 -41.06 17.20 81.15
CA LEU A 301 -40.75 17.83 79.87
C LEU A 301 -41.75 18.96 79.61
N VAL A 302 -41.26 20.20 79.46
CA VAL A 302 -42.07 21.38 79.16
C VAL A 302 -42.10 21.63 77.64
N THR A 303 -40.94 21.51 77.00
CA THR A 303 -40.81 21.74 75.55
C THR A 303 -39.76 20.79 74.99
N GLY A 304 -40.09 20.08 73.90
CA GLY A 304 -39.15 19.23 73.18
C GLY A 304 -38.06 20.06 72.48
N GLY A 305 -36.85 19.52 72.40
CA GLY A 305 -35.78 20.14 71.62
C GLY A 305 -35.91 19.80 70.14
N ALA A 306 -35.37 20.65 69.27
CA ALA A 306 -35.26 20.40 67.84
C ALA A 306 -33.86 20.79 67.37
N GLU A 307 -33.23 19.95 66.56
CA GLU A 307 -31.90 20.25 66.03
C GLU A 307 -31.96 21.40 65.03
N GLY A 308 -30.90 22.20 65.04
CA GLY A 308 -30.66 23.21 64.03
C GLY A 308 -29.95 22.60 62.82
N ILE A 309 -29.94 23.35 61.72
CA ILE A 309 -29.25 22.99 60.48
C ILE A 309 -28.37 24.17 60.07
N THR A 310 -27.09 23.89 59.84
CA THR A 310 -26.18 24.81 59.16
C THR A 310 -25.95 24.32 57.75
N ARG A 311 -26.02 25.22 56.77
CA ARG A 311 -25.71 24.91 55.37
C ARG A 311 -24.40 25.58 54.99
N SER A 312 -23.55 24.83 54.29
CA SER A 312 -22.31 25.33 53.69
C SER A 312 -22.39 25.15 52.18
N ARG A 313 -22.20 26.23 51.41
CA ARG A 313 -22.16 26.18 49.94
C ARG A 313 -20.72 26.15 49.47
N TYR A 314 -20.39 25.17 48.63
CA TYR A 314 -19.08 24.99 48.03
C TYR A 314 -19.16 25.14 46.51
N ARG A 315 -18.13 25.75 45.95
CA ARG A 315 -17.80 25.61 44.52
C ARG A 315 -16.74 24.54 44.39
N VAL A 316 -17.03 23.51 43.61
CA VAL A 316 -16.16 22.35 43.42
C VAL A 316 -15.75 22.28 41.96
N ARG A 317 -14.44 22.28 41.69
CA ARG A 317 -13.86 22.11 40.36
C ARG A 317 -13.50 20.66 40.14
N TYR A 318 -13.96 20.12 39.01
CA TYR A 318 -13.67 18.79 38.53
C TYR A 318 -12.83 18.86 37.25
N GLU A 319 -11.78 18.06 37.18
CA GLU A 319 -10.97 17.84 35.99
C GLU A 319 -11.03 16.35 35.61
N ASP A 320 -11.49 16.06 34.39
CA ASP A 320 -11.75 14.69 33.91
C ASP A 320 -12.62 13.85 34.88
N GLY A 321 -13.56 14.52 35.56
CA GLY A 321 -14.48 13.93 36.54
C GLY A 321 -13.89 13.73 37.94
N VAL A 322 -12.66 14.17 38.20
CA VAL A 322 -12.01 14.09 39.51
C VAL A 322 -12.04 15.46 40.19
N GLU A 323 -12.48 15.52 41.44
CA GLU A 323 -12.44 16.75 42.25
C GLU A 323 -10.99 17.18 42.47
N VAL A 324 -10.63 18.37 42.00
CA VAL A 324 -9.29 18.96 42.15
C VAL A 324 -9.25 20.14 43.10
N GLU A 325 -10.37 20.84 43.28
CA GLU A 325 -10.47 22.02 44.14
C GLU A 325 -11.88 22.15 44.73
N ARG A 326 -11.96 22.55 46.00
CA ARG A 326 -13.21 22.83 46.73
C ARG A 326 -13.06 24.11 47.54
N ILE A 327 -13.89 25.10 47.24
CA ILE A 327 -13.87 26.42 47.90
C ILE A 327 -15.22 26.63 48.60
N GLN A 328 -15.20 26.87 49.92
CA GLN A 328 -16.39 27.27 50.66
C GLN A 328 -16.72 28.73 50.33
N GLU A 329 -17.85 28.96 49.66
CA GLU A 329 -18.29 30.30 49.29
C GLU A 329 -19.12 30.97 50.39
N ASP A 330 -19.95 30.18 51.07
CA ASP A 330 -20.92 30.70 52.04
C ASP A 330 -21.23 29.66 53.13
N LYS A 331 -21.62 30.14 54.31
CA LYS A 331 -22.11 29.31 55.42
C LYS A 331 -23.12 30.09 56.24
N TRP A 332 -24.31 29.52 56.40
CA TRP A 332 -25.40 30.18 57.10
C TRP A 332 -26.21 29.21 57.96
N GLN A 333 -26.79 29.71 59.05
CA GLN A 333 -27.74 28.97 59.87
C GLN A 333 -29.08 28.88 59.11
N ALA A 334 -29.38 27.73 58.54
CA ALA A 334 -30.63 27.49 57.82
C ALA A 334 -31.81 27.30 58.79
N GLN A 335 -31.56 26.69 59.95
CA GLN A 335 -32.55 26.48 61.00
C GLN A 335 -31.89 26.59 62.38
N GLN A 336 -32.42 27.43 63.27
CA GLN A 336 -31.90 27.55 64.64
C GLN A 336 -32.28 26.32 65.49
N PRO A 337 -31.38 25.79 66.34
CA PRO A 337 -31.75 24.74 67.29
C PRO A 337 -32.75 25.27 68.33
N ALA A 338 -33.79 24.50 68.62
CA ALA A 338 -34.75 24.80 69.68
C ALA A 338 -34.38 24.04 70.96
N GLN A 339 -34.22 24.73 72.08
CA GLN A 339 -33.82 24.12 73.34
C GLN A 339 -34.88 23.16 73.88
N ARG A 340 -34.43 22.05 74.46
CA ARG A 340 -35.28 21.16 75.27
C ARG A 340 -35.40 21.73 76.67
N VAL A 341 -36.61 21.98 77.15
CA VAL A 341 -36.84 22.52 78.50
C VAL A 341 -37.41 21.43 79.41
N ILE A 342 -36.70 21.14 80.50
CA ILE A 342 -37.14 20.21 81.54
C ILE A 342 -37.41 21.00 82.82
N ALA A 343 -38.65 20.96 83.30
CA ALA A 343 -39.00 21.50 84.60
C ALA A 343 -38.57 20.54 85.71
N TYR A 344 -38.00 21.03 86.80
CA TYR A 344 -37.74 20.24 88.01
C TYR A 344 -38.48 20.83 89.21
N GLY A 345 -39.04 19.97 90.05
CA GLY A 345 -39.95 20.38 91.09
C GLY A 345 -39.27 20.96 92.33
N GLN A 346 -39.90 21.98 92.91
CA GLN A 346 -39.52 22.60 94.17
C GLN A 346 -40.59 22.45 95.26
N ARG A 347 -41.74 21.85 94.93
CA ARG A 347 -42.85 21.71 95.86
C ARG A 347 -42.57 20.59 96.86
N ILE A 348 -42.28 20.96 98.09
CA ILE A 348 -42.12 20.02 99.21
C ILE A 348 -43.50 19.74 99.79
N VAL A 349 -43.89 18.47 99.83
CA VAL A 349 -45.06 18.02 100.58
C VAL A 349 -44.55 17.29 101.83
N PRO A 350 -44.77 17.84 103.04
CA PRO A 350 -44.40 17.16 104.27
C PRO A 350 -45.17 15.84 104.38
N GLN A 351 -44.47 14.72 104.58
CA GLN A 351 -45.10 13.49 105.01
C GLN A 351 -45.14 13.51 106.54
N THR A 352 -46.34 13.64 107.10
CA THR A 352 -46.62 13.48 108.54
C THR A 352 -47.09 12.08 108.85
#